data_AF-A0A943R2S9-F1
#
_entry.id   AF-A0A943R2S9-F1
#
_cell.length_a   1.000
_cell.length_b   1.000
_cell.length_c   1.000
_cell.angle_alpha   90.00
_cell.angle_beta   90.00
_cell.angle_gamma   90.00
#
_symmetry.space_group_name_H-M   'P 1'
#
loop_
_entity.id
_entity.type
_entity.pdbx_description
1 polymer ?
#
loop_
_entity_poly.entity_id
_entity_poly.type
_entity_poly.pdbx_seq_one_letter_code
_entity_poly.pdbx_strand_id
1 'polypeptide(L)'
;MPSLKCPLTGKPLPAGFIVHPSCAARIVRIAQGVEEVMPAVVAVQRGEARPGSRPTGGGQPRSRVPLNVGVFEDVDDIRDVVYTWAALVLSEVAHRPGVDVYRLEWSSVARVFASYSLELCRWREVPVMVDELEDALAWACRITDPPARTLPVMCPACLGLSYQDLQKQFVQCPHCMAGFPLDRARLEMLRVAYARPLPMGLLVEALAAFGYEVSAKRIQKWKERGKISPVFTHPDRYRPQDVVALLEHSPAS
;
A
#
# COMPACT_ATOMS: atom_id res chain seq x y z
N MET A 1 16.14 2.39 -43.02
CA MET A 1 16.17 1.90 -41.62
C MET A 1 14.74 1.84 -41.11
N PRO A 2 14.27 0.73 -40.52
CA PRO A 2 12.92 0.67 -39.98
C PRO A 2 12.75 1.73 -38.88
N SER A 3 11.65 2.48 -38.90
CA SER A 3 11.36 3.45 -37.85
C SER A 3 11.08 2.69 -36.54
N LEU A 4 11.81 3.04 -35.48
CA LEU A 4 11.55 2.50 -34.16
C LEU A 4 10.16 2.96 -33.71
N LYS A 5 9.38 2.02 -33.15
CA LYS A 5 8.03 2.29 -32.65
C LYS A 5 8.08 2.50 -31.14
N CYS A 6 7.24 3.39 -30.64
CA CYS A 6 7.07 3.65 -29.23
C CYS A 6 6.48 2.40 -28.55
N PRO A 7 7.11 1.89 -27.48
CA PRO A 7 6.63 0.68 -26.79
C PRO A 7 5.26 0.89 -26.12
N LEU A 8 4.92 2.13 -25.74
CA LEU A 8 3.66 2.44 -25.04
C LEU A 8 2.48 2.74 -25.97
N THR A 9 2.73 3.11 -27.23
CA THR A 9 1.67 3.61 -28.14
C THR A 9 1.72 3.04 -29.56
N GLY A 10 2.80 2.34 -29.92
CA GLY A 10 3.03 1.84 -31.28
C GLY A 10 3.33 2.91 -32.34
N LYS A 11 3.29 4.20 -31.99
CA LYS A 11 3.58 5.32 -32.90
C LYS A 11 5.07 5.38 -33.29
N PRO A 12 5.44 5.88 -34.48
CA PRO A 12 6.84 6.11 -34.84
C PRO A 12 7.55 7.05 -33.85
N LEU A 13 8.76 6.71 -33.44
CA LEU A 13 9.55 7.54 -32.52
C LEU A 13 10.30 8.66 -33.26
N PRO A 14 10.21 9.91 -32.78
CA PRO A 14 11.17 10.94 -33.18
C PRO A 14 12.58 10.59 -32.71
N ALA A 15 13.60 11.16 -33.34
CA ALA A 15 14.99 10.92 -32.97
C ALA A 15 15.27 11.30 -31.50
N GLY A 16 15.99 10.45 -30.79
CA GLY A 16 16.37 10.67 -29.38
C GLY A 16 15.25 10.44 -28.36
N PHE A 17 14.09 9.95 -28.78
CA PHE A 17 12.99 9.58 -27.88
C PHE A 17 12.96 8.06 -27.66
N ILE A 18 12.66 7.67 -26.41
CA ILE A 18 12.44 6.28 -26.00
C ILE A 18 10.94 5.94 -26.10
N VAL A 19 10.09 6.90 -25.72
CA VAL A 19 8.64 6.85 -25.94
C VAL A 19 8.16 8.09 -26.68
N HIS A 20 7.03 7.98 -27.36
CA HIS A 20 6.49 9.08 -28.15
C HIS A 20 6.19 10.30 -27.25
N PRO A 21 6.48 11.56 -27.65
CA PRO A 21 6.28 12.75 -26.81
C PRO A 21 4.85 12.92 -26.28
N SER A 22 3.85 12.39 -26.99
CA SER A 22 2.45 12.40 -26.50
C SER A 22 2.24 11.59 -25.22
N CYS A 23 3.19 10.74 -24.83
CA CYS A 23 3.17 10.02 -23.56
C CYS A 23 3.39 10.94 -22.35
N ALA A 24 3.94 12.14 -22.52
CA ALA A 24 4.09 13.11 -21.43
C ALA A 24 2.76 13.38 -20.72
N ALA A 25 1.66 13.56 -21.49
CA ALA A 25 0.33 13.73 -20.93
C ALA A 25 -0.19 12.50 -20.17
N ARG A 26 0.25 11.29 -20.54
CA ARG A 26 -0.08 10.05 -19.81
C ARG A 26 0.66 10.02 -18.47
N ILE A 27 1.96 10.34 -18.46
CA ILE A 27 2.78 10.44 -17.25
C ILE A 27 2.17 11.46 -16.27
N VAL A 28 1.77 12.64 -16.76
CA VAL A 28 1.10 13.66 -15.93
C VAL A 28 -0.19 13.13 -15.32
N ARG A 29 -1.03 12.42 -16.09
CA ARG A 29 -2.27 11.83 -15.57
C ARG A 29 -2.02 10.78 -14.49
N ILE A 30 -1.01 9.93 -14.67
CA ILE A 30 -0.62 8.93 -13.65
C ILE A 30 -0.21 9.65 -12.36
N ALA A 31 0.64 10.68 -12.48
CA ALA A 31 1.10 11.46 -11.33
C ALA A 31 -0.05 12.14 -10.58
N GLN A 32 -1.00 12.74 -11.31
CA GLN A 32 -2.22 13.31 -10.74
C GLN A 32 -3.09 12.26 -10.05
N GLY A 33 -3.21 11.07 -10.65
CA GLY A 33 -3.94 9.95 -10.05
C GLY A 33 -3.32 9.52 -8.71
N VAL A 34 -1.98 9.42 -8.65
CA VAL A 34 -1.25 9.12 -7.40
C VAL A 34 -1.50 10.19 -6.34
N GLU A 35 -1.40 11.48 -6.70
CA GLU A 35 -1.69 12.60 -5.78
C GLU A 35 -3.11 12.53 -5.21
N GLU A 36 -4.09 12.21 -6.06
CA GLU A 36 -5.50 12.14 -5.68
C GLU A 36 -5.81 10.94 -4.77
N VAL A 37 -5.29 9.76 -5.12
CA VAL A 37 -5.70 8.50 -4.48
C VAL A 37 -4.92 8.22 -3.18
N MET A 38 -3.64 8.59 -3.11
CA MET A 38 -2.77 8.18 -2.00
C MET A 38 -3.20 8.72 -0.63
N PRO A 39 -3.70 9.95 -0.49
CA PRO A 39 -4.27 10.40 0.78
C PRO A 39 -5.41 9.50 1.28
N ALA A 40 -6.28 9.03 0.38
CA ALA A 40 -7.37 8.12 0.72
C ALA A 40 -6.86 6.71 1.05
N VAL A 41 -5.86 6.20 0.33
CA VAL A 41 -5.18 4.94 0.64
C VAL A 41 -4.58 4.98 2.05
N VAL A 42 -3.88 6.06 2.40
CA VAL A 42 -3.31 6.26 3.75
C VAL A 42 -4.41 6.37 4.81
N ALA A 43 -5.53 7.03 4.52
CA ALA A 43 -6.66 7.09 5.44
C ALA A 43 -7.29 5.70 5.68
N VAL A 44 -7.39 4.86 4.65
CA VAL A 44 -7.83 3.46 4.78
C VAL A 44 -6.82 2.66 5.60
N GLN A 45 -5.52 2.82 5.35
CA GLN A 45 -4.45 2.18 6.13
C GLN A 45 -4.57 2.53 7.62
N ARG A 46 -4.81 3.80 7.95
CA ARG A 46 -4.96 4.29 9.33
C ARG A 46 -6.30 3.91 9.98
N GLY A 47 -7.20 3.24 9.25
CA GLY A 47 -8.55 2.93 9.74
C GLY A 47 -9.46 4.17 9.90
N GLU A 48 -9.06 5.31 9.34
CA GLU A 48 -9.79 6.59 9.37
C GLU A 48 -10.93 6.61 8.33
N ALA A 49 -10.81 5.80 7.26
CA ALA A 49 -11.80 5.65 6.21
C ALA A 49 -12.07 4.17 5.91
N ARG A 50 -13.29 3.85 5.44
CA ARG A 50 -13.58 2.52 4.90
C ARG A 50 -13.18 2.47 3.42
N PRO A 51 -12.69 1.32 2.92
CA PRO A 51 -12.66 1.04 1.49
C PRO A 51 -14.03 1.33 0.86
N GLY A 52 -14.09 2.14 -0.20
CA GLY A 52 -15.31 2.51 -0.92
C GLY A 52 -16.08 3.71 -0.34
N SER A 53 -15.64 4.31 0.77
CA SER A 53 -16.22 5.57 1.26
C SER A 53 -15.40 6.77 0.79
N ARG A 54 -15.93 7.51 -0.19
CA ARG A 54 -15.51 8.90 -0.39
C ARG A 54 -15.91 9.73 0.83
N PRO A 55 -15.13 10.74 1.24
CA PRO A 55 -15.45 11.57 2.39
C PRO A 55 -16.61 12.51 2.06
N THR A 56 -17.83 12.00 2.05
CA THR A 56 -19.05 12.82 2.10
C THR A 56 -19.42 12.96 3.57
N GLY A 57 -19.33 14.19 4.09
CA GLY A 57 -19.64 14.50 5.48
C GLY A 57 -21.00 13.93 5.89
N GLY A 58 -20.99 13.01 6.84
CA GLY A 58 -22.21 12.37 7.32
C GLY A 58 -21.93 11.12 8.15
N GLY A 59 -21.81 11.30 9.47
CA GLY A 59 -21.94 10.26 10.48
C GLY A 59 -20.80 9.22 10.55
N GLN A 60 -19.94 9.34 11.57
CA GLN A 60 -19.04 8.26 11.98
C GLN A 60 -19.86 7.00 12.32
N PRO A 61 -19.67 5.86 11.63
CA PRO A 61 -20.31 4.61 12.03
C PRO A 61 -19.69 4.12 13.36
N ARG A 62 -20.54 3.76 14.32
CA ARG A 62 -20.16 3.27 15.67
C ARG A 62 -19.47 1.89 15.70
N SER A 63 -19.20 1.27 14.54
CA SER A 63 -18.35 0.08 14.45
C SER A 63 -17.20 0.33 13.47
N ARG A 64 -15.98 0.39 14.01
CA ARG A 64 -14.75 0.46 13.20
C ARG A 64 -14.62 -0.86 12.43
N VAL A 65 -14.32 -0.77 11.14
CA VAL A 65 -14.04 -1.95 10.31
C VAL A 65 -12.79 -2.64 10.86
N PRO A 66 -12.70 -3.98 10.88
CA PRO A 66 -11.49 -4.67 11.32
C PRO A 66 -10.27 -4.16 10.58
N LEU A 67 -9.17 -3.93 11.30
CA LEU A 67 -7.89 -3.49 10.76
C LEU A 67 -7.44 -4.48 9.66
N ASN A 68 -7.35 -4.02 8.41
CA ASN A 68 -6.87 -4.88 7.33
C ASN A 68 -5.35 -4.77 7.23
N VAL A 69 -4.65 -5.73 7.83
CA VAL A 69 -3.18 -5.72 7.84
C VAL A 69 -2.57 -6.02 6.48
N GLY A 70 -3.29 -6.68 5.56
CA GLY A 70 -2.86 -6.81 4.17
C GLY A 70 -2.75 -5.46 3.46
N VAL A 71 -3.67 -4.53 3.75
CA VAL A 71 -3.59 -3.16 3.19
C VAL A 71 -2.34 -2.42 3.67
N PHE A 72 -1.76 -2.77 4.83
CA PHE A 72 -0.53 -2.10 5.28
C PHE A 72 0.68 -2.44 4.42
N GLU A 73 0.85 -3.71 4.02
CA GLU A 73 1.92 -4.11 3.11
C GLU A 73 1.71 -3.48 1.75
N ASP A 74 0.48 -3.55 1.23
CA ASP A 74 0.14 -2.93 -0.04
C ASP A 74 0.42 -1.42 -0.07
N VAL A 75 0.08 -0.67 1.00
CA VAL A 75 0.35 0.78 1.05
C VAL A 75 1.85 1.07 1.10
N ASP A 76 2.62 0.29 1.87
CA ASP A 76 4.07 0.44 1.95
C ASP A 76 4.70 0.11 0.58
N ASP A 77 4.26 -0.96 -0.10
CA ASP A 77 4.75 -1.37 -1.43
C ASP A 77 4.41 -0.32 -2.50
N ILE A 78 3.16 0.17 -2.54
CA ILE A 78 2.74 1.25 -3.46
C ILE A 78 3.59 2.51 -3.21
N ARG A 79 3.79 2.86 -1.94
CA ARG A 79 4.60 4.02 -1.58
C ARG A 79 6.05 3.85 -2.03
N ASP A 80 6.64 2.69 -1.79
CA ASP A 80 8.03 2.40 -2.13
C ASP A 80 8.25 2.42 -3.64
N VAL A 81 7.32 1.88 -4.44
CA VAL A 81 7.36 1.99 -5.92
C VAL A 81 7.35 3.46 -6.35
N VAL A 82 6.35 4.24 -5.90
CA VAL A 82 6.20 5.64 -6.30
C VAL A 82 7.40 6.48 -5.89
N TYR A 83 7.89 6.33 -4.65
CA TYR A 83 9.02 7.08 -4.15
C TYR A 83 10.34 6.66 -4.80
N THR A 84 10.55 5.36 -5.06
CA THR A 84 11.72 4.89 -5.80
C THR A 84 11.81 5.54 -7.16
N TRP A 85 10.71 5.55 -7.92
CA TRP A 85 10.69 6.22 -9.22
C TRP A 85 10.89 7.73 -9.11
N ALA A 86 10.25 8.40 -8.15
CA ALA A 86 10.45 9.84 -7.95
C ALA A 86 11.91 10.18 -7.62
N ALA A 87 12.59 9.36 -6.81
CA ALA A 87 14.00 9.51 -6.49
C ALA A 87 14.89 9.31 -7.74
N LEU A 88 14.59 8.29 -8.55
CA LEU A 88 15.32 8.04 -9.81
C LEU A 88 15.12 9.17 -10.81
N VAL A 89 13.90 9.70 -10.97
CA VAL A 89 13.64 10.87 -11.82
C VAL A 89 14.45 12.08 -11.34
N LEU A 90 14.45 12.36 -10.03
CA LEU A 90 15.22 13.46 -9.48
C LEU A 90 16.73 13.28 -9.69
N SER A 91 17.25 12.07 -9.52
CA SER A 91 18.67 11.76 -9.67
C SER A 91 19.12 11.80 -11.14
N GLU A 92 18.43 11.08 -12.00
CA GLU A 92 18.90 10.78 -13.37
C GLU A 92 18.38 11.76 -14.41
N VAL A 93 17.18 12.30 -14.24
CA VAL A 93 16.54 13.20 -15.21
C VAL A 93 16.69 14.66 -14.80
N ALA A 94 16.47 14.97 -13.52
CA ALA A 94 16.60 16.33 -13.01
C ALA A 94 18.02 16.70 -12.55
N HIS A 95 18.92 15.72 -12.41
CA HIS A 95 20.28 15.90 -11.88
C HIS A 95 20.31 16.54 -10.48
N ARG A 96 19.35 16.16 -9.62
CA ARG A 96 19.21 16.60 -8.21
C ARG A 96 19.25 15.40 -7.26
N PRO A 97 20.40 14.70 -7.14
CA PRO A 97 20.54 13.57 -6.23
C PRO A 97 20.45 14.03 -4.76
N GLY A 98 20.09 13.10 -3.87
CA GLY A 98 20.09 13.32 -2.42
C GLY A 98 18.84 14.00 -1.85
N VAL A 99 17.80 14.23 -2.66
CA VAL A 99 16.48 14.64 -2.17
C VAL A 99 15.83 13.46 -1.45
N ASP A 100 15.47 13.65 -0.18
CA ASP A 100 14.73 12.66 0.60
C ASP A 100 13.24 12.68 0.21
N VAL A 101 12.89 11.87 -0.80
CA VAL A 101 11.53 11.76 -1.33
C VAL A 101 10.53 11.23 -0.29
N TYR A 102 10.97 10.49 0.73
CA TYR A 102 10.10 9.93 1.76
C TYR A 102 9.55 11.00 2.72
N ARG A 103 10.11 12.21 2.68
CA ARG A 103 9.63 13.38 3.43
C ARG A 103 8.75 14.31 2.61
N LEU A 104 8.53 14.00 1.34
CA LEU A 104 7.73 14.83 0.46
C LEU A 104 6.24 14.49 0.60
N GLU A 105 5.42 15.53 0.57
CA GLU A 105 3.97 15.39 0.37
C GLU A 105 3.68 14.81 -1.02
N TRP A 106 2.58 14.07 -1.14
CA TRP A 106 2.17 13.43 -2.41
C TRP A 106 2.05 14.42 -3.58
N SER A 107 1.60 15.64 -3.32
CA SER A 107 1.54 16.72 -4.32
C SER A 107 2.92 17.14 -4.84
N SER A 108 3.95 17.08 -3.98
CA SER A 108 5.34 17.36 -4.37
C SER A 108 5.92 16.20 -5.17
N VAL A 109 5.59 14.95 -4.81
CA VAL A 109 5.99 13.75 -5.56
C VAL A 109 5.35 13.73 -6.95
N ALA A 110 4.04 13.99 -7.06
CA ALA A 110 3.38 14.09 -8.35
C ALA A 110 3.97 15.20 -9.24
N ARG A 111 4.36 16.31 -8.63
CA ARG A 111 5.04 17.41 -9.33
C ARG A 111 6.38 16.98 -9.92
N VAL A 112 7.13 16.06 -9.30
CA VAL A 112 8.36 15.51 -9.88
C VAL A 112 8.08 14.93 -11.26
N PHE A 113 7.13 14.00 -11.36
CA PHE A 113 6.79 13.37 -12.63
C PHE A 113 6.21 14.36 -13.65
N ALA A 114 5.35 15.29 -13.20
CA ALA A 114 4.73 16.27 -14.08
C ALA A 114 5.75 17.26 -14.67
N SER A 115 6.65 17.79 -13.83
CA SER A 115 7.66 18.78 -14.22
C SER A 115 8.67 18.27 -15.22
N TYR A 116 8.97 16.97 -15.23
CA TYR A 116 9.93 16.36 -16.14
C TYR A 116 9.28 15.43 -17.19
N SER A 117 7.96 15.52 -17.37
CA SER A 117 7.20 14.56 -18.20
C SER A 117 7.66 14.48 -19.66
N LEU A 118 8.17 15.56 -20.24
CA LEU A 118 8.70 15.57 -21.61
C LEU A 118 10.13 14.99 -21.68
N GLU A 119 10.97 15.32 -20.72
CA GLU A 119 12.34 14.81 -20.55
C GLU A 119 12.31 13.30 -20.31
N LEU A 120 11.37 12.83 -19.49
CA LEU A 120 11.11 11.42 -19.24
C LEU A 120 10.85 10.65 -20.53
N CYS A 121 10.25 11.26 -21.55
CA CYS A 121 10.03 10.58 -22.83
C CYS A 121 11.33 10.19 -23.56
N ARG A 122 12.48 10.71 -23.12
CA ARG A 122 13.83 10.40 -23.62
C ARG A 122 14.63 9.52 -22.65
N TRP A 123 14.13 9.27 -21.45
CA TRP A 123 14.82 8.47 -20.45
C TRP A 123 14.59 6.99 -20.71
N ARG A 124 15.64 6.18 -20.59
CA ARG A 124 15.62 4.75 -20.98
C ARG A 124 14.59 3.95 -20.18
N GLU A 125 14.46 4.24 -18.90
CA GLU A 125 13.62 3.47 -17.97
C GLU A 125 12.14 3.90 -18.00
N VAL A 126 11.78 4.92 -18.79
CA VAL A 126 10.40 5.43 -18.82
C VAL A 126 9.33 4.38 -19.15
N PRO A 127 9.54 3.35 -19.99
CA PRO A 127 8.52 2.33 -20.20
C PRO A 127 8.23 1.51 -18.94
N VAL A 128 9.28 1.13 -18.20
CA VAL A 128 9.16 0.35 -16.95
C VAL A 128 8.54 1.20 -15.86
N MET A 129 9.01 2.44 -15.71
CA MET A 129 8.43 3.40 -14.76
C MET A 129 6.93 3.60 -15.01
N VAL A 130 6.51 3.77 -16.27
CA VAL A 130 5.08 3.96 -16.58
C VAL A 130 4.26 2.73 -16.23
N ASP A 131 4.75 1.53 -16.53
CA ASP A 131 4.10 0.26 -16.22
C ASP A 131 3.90 0.10 -14.70
N GLU A 132 4.98 0.24 -13.92
CA GLU A 132 4.94 0.09 -12.47
C GLU A 132 4.09 1.17 -11.78
N LEU A 133 4.13 2.42 -12.25
CA LEU A 133 3.29 3.48 -11.69
C LEU A 133 1.81 3.28 -12.04
N GLU A 134 1.48 2.72 -13.20
CA GLU A 134 0.10 2.36 -13.55
C GLU A 134 -0.41 1.20 -12.71
N ASP A 135 0.41 0.19 -12.46
CA ASP A 135 0.07 -0.93 -11.59
C ASP A 135 -0.12 -0.47 -10.14
N ALA A 136 0.78 0.38 -9.63
CA ALA A 136 0.67 0.98 -8.31
C ALA A 136 -0.60 1.82 -8.17
N LEU A 137 -0.93 2.64 -9.18
CA LEU A 137 -2.16 3.43 -9.21
C LEU A 137 -3.41 2.54 -9.26
N ALA A 138 -3.42 1.52 -10.11
CA ALA A 138 -4.53 0.57 -10.19
C ALA A 138 -4.73 -0.18 -8.87
N TRP A 139 -3.64 -0.51 -8.17
CA TRP A 139 -3.67 -1.12 -6.85
C TRP A 139 -4.23 -0.17 -5.79
N ALA A 140 -3.74 1.06 -5.75
CA ALA A 140 -4.26 2.11 -4.88
C ALA A 140 -5.77 2.32 -5.07
N CYS A 141 -6.24 2.38 -6.33
CA CYS A 141 -7.66 2.50 -6.63
C CYS A 141 -8.48 1.31 -6.09
N ARG A 142 -7.98 0.07 -6.18
CA ARG A 142 -8.66 -1.11 -5.60
C ARG A 142 -8.81 -1.02 -4.08
N ILE A 143 -7.85 -0.39 -3.40
CA ILE A 143 -7.91 -0.16 -1.95
C ILE A 143 -8.99 0.85 -1.60
N THR A 144 -9.08 1.95 -2.35
CA THR A 144 -10.01 3.05 -2.05
C THR A 144 -11.42 2.85 -2.59
N ASP A 145 -11.57 2.12 -3.68
CA ASP A 145 -12.85 1.88 -4.37
C ASP A 145 -12.96 0.39 -4.77
N PRO A 146 -13.15 -0.51 -3.78
CA PRO A 146 -13.29 -1.92 -4.05
C PRO A 146 -14.61 -2.20 -4.80
N PRO A 147 -14.67 -3.23 -5.66
CA PRO A 147 -15.90 -3.62 -6.32
C PRO A 147 -17.03 -3.87 -5.30
N ALA A 148 -18.24 -3.42 -5.59
CA ALA A 148 -19.38 -3.53 -4.67
C ALA A 148 -19.58 -4.99 -4.19
N ARG A 149 -19.83 -5.15 -2.87
CA ARG A 149 -20.00 -6.45 -2.18
C ARG A 149 -18.75 -7.35 -2.12
N THR A 150 -17.57 -6.80 -2.41
CA THR A 150 -16.32 -7.53 -2.21
C THR A 150 -15.64 -7.19 -0.89
N LEU A 151 -14.97 -8.16 -0.29
CA LEU A 151 -13.99 -7.94 0.77
C LEU A 151 -12.59 -8.32 0.31
N PRO A 152 -11.56 -7.64 0.84
CA PRO A 152 -10.19 -8.09 0.69
C PRO A 152 -10.02 -9.47 1.34
N VAL A 153 -9.32 -10.37 0.66
CA VAL A 153 -8.93 -11.69 1.15
C VAL A 153 -7.49 -12.01 0.75
N MET A 154 -6.79 -12.73 1.60
CA MET A 154 -5.40 -13.14 1.37
C MET A 154 -5.34 -14.60 0.92
N CYS A 155 -4.57 -14.88 -0.14
CA CYS A 155 -4.35 -16.24 -0.61
C CYS A 155 -3.50 -17.05 0.38
N PRO A 156 -3.98 -18.20 0.90
CA PRO A 156 -3.18 -19.04 1.80
C PRO A 156 -1.95 -19.69 1.18
N ALA A 157 -1.84 -19.70 -0.16
CA ALA A 157 -0.75 -20.34 -0.89
C ALA A 157 0.37 -19.36 -1.24
N CYS A 158 0.03 -18.18 -1.76
CA CYS A 158 1.00 -17.19 -2.24
C CYS A 158 0.96 -15.86 -1.49
N LEU A 159 0.09 -15.72 -0.48
CA LEU A 159 -0.14 -14.50 0.30
C LEU A 159 -0.62 -13.28 -0.52
N GLY A 160 -0.88 -13.43 -1.81
CA GLY A 160 -1.39 -12.35 -2.65
C GLY A 160 -2.79 -11.88 -2.22
N LEU A 161 -2.98 -10.56 -2.18
CA LEU A 161 -4.28 -9.94 -1.90
C LEU A 161 -5.19 -10.02 -3.12
N SER A 162 -6.48 -10.28 -2.88
CA SER A 162 -7.54 -10.17 -3.89
C SER A 162 -8.83 -9.65 -3.27
N TYR A 163 -9.74 -9.13 -4.09
CA TYR A 163 -11.08 -8.71 -3.66
C TYR A 163 -12.09 -9.74 -4.12
N GLN A 164 -12.88 -10.26 -3.18
CA GLN A 164 -13.79 -11.37 -3.46
C GLN A 164 -15.20 -11.08 -2.97
N ASP A 165 -16.17 -11.49 -3.77
CA ASP A 165 -17.59 -11.40 -3.45
C ASP A 165 -17.91 -12.19 -2.18
N LEU A 166 -18.48 -11.52 -1.19
CA LEU A 166 -18.88 -12.10 0.09
C LEU A 166 -19.91 -13.23 -0.02
N GLN A 167 -20.65 -13.30 -1.14
CA GLN A 167 -21.62 -14.37 -1.38
C GLN A 167 -20.94 -15.68 -1.80
N LYS A 168 -19.65 -15.64 -2.18
CA LYS A 168 -18.91 -16.83 -2.58
C LYS A 168 -18.23 -17.47 -1.38
N GLN A 169 -18.50 -18.76 -1.16
CA GLN A 169 -17.81 -19.56 -0.13
C GLN A 169 -16.44 -20.05 -0.58
N PHE A 170 -16.15 -19.98 -1.88
CA PHE A 170 -14.91 -20.43 -2.49
C PHE A 170 -14.27 -19.31 -3.30
N VAL A 171 -12.96 -19.16 -3.15
CA VAL A 171 -12.15 -18.11 -3.74
C VAL A 171 -11.11 -18.75 -4.65
N GLN A 172 -10.88 -18.15 -5.81
CA GLN A 172 -9.72 -18.45 -6.65
C GLN A 172 -8.76 -17.26 -6.63
N CYS A 173 -7.50 -17.51 -6.31
CA CYS A 173 -6.47 -16.48 -6.34
C CYS A 173 -6.14 -16.10 -7.80
N PRO A 174 -6.18 -14.81 -8.17
CA PRO A 174 -5.80 -14.40 -9.52
C PRO A 174 -4.29 -14.48 -9.79
N HIS A 175 -3.47 -14.56 -8.74
CA HIS A 175 -2.01 -14.56 -8.85
C HIS A 175 -1.43 -15.97 -9.09
N CYS A 176 -1.84 -16.94 -8.27
CA CYS A 176 -1.32 -18.31 -8.33
C CYS A 176 -2.36 -19.35 -8.76
N MET A 177 -3.58 -18.93 -9.09
CA MET A 177 -4.71 -19.76 -9.50
C MET A 177 -5.21 -20.78 -8.46
N ALA A 178 -4.64 -20.80 -7.25
CA ALA A 178 -5.07 -21.68 -6.17
C ALA A 178 -6.52 -21.39 -5.74
N GLY A 179 -7.30 -22.46 -5.54
CA GLY A 179 -8.66 -22.40 -5.02
C GLY A 179 -8.71 -22.74 -3.52
N PHE A 180 -9.47 -21.98 -2.73
CA PHE A 180 -9.60 -22.20 -1.29
C PHE A 180 -10.93 -21.68 -0.72
N PRO A 181 -11.40 -22.22 0.41
CA PRO A 181 -12.56 -21.69 1.12
C PRO A 181 -12.31 -20.27 1.65
N LEU A 182 -13.36 -19.42 1.62
CA LEU A 182 -13.29 -18.04 2.11
C LEU A 182 -12.84 -17.95 3.58
N ASP A 183 -13.29 -18.87 4.44
CA ASP A 183 -12.91 -18.88 5.85
C ASP A 183 -11.42 -19.19 6.05
N ARG A 184 -10.82 -20.00 5.17
CA ARG A 184 -9.37 -20.24 5.19
C ARG A 184 -8.60 -18.97 4.82
N ALA A 185 -9.10 -18.19 3.87
CA ALA A 185 -8.52 -16.90 3.50
C ALA A 185 -8.58 -15.90 4.67
N ARG A 186 -9.71 -15.87 5.39
CA ARG A 186 -9.90 -15.02 6.58
C ARG A 186 -8.96 -15.40 7.72
N LEU A 187 -8.80 -16.69 7.99
CA LEU A 187 -7.85 -17.17 8.99
C LEU A 187 -6.42 -16.77 8.64
N GLU A 188 -6.06 -16.83 7.36
CA GLU A 188 -4.73 -16.42 6.93
C GLU A 188 -4.50 -14.91 7.10
N MET A 189 -5.50 -14.09 6.76
CA MET A 189 -5.44 -12.64 7.04
C MET A 189 -5.23 -12.36 8.53
N LEU A 190 -5.94 -13.08 9.40
CA LEU A 190 -5.74 -12.94 10.85
C LEU A 190 -4.32 -13.39 11.25
N ARG A 191 -3.83 -14.51 10.73
CA ARG A 191 -2.48 -15.00 11.01
C ARG A 191 -1.40 -13.98 10.64
N VAL A 192 -1.49 -13.41 9.44
CA VAL A 192 -0.56 -12.38 8.97
C VAL A 192 -0.70 -11.10 9.79
N ALA A 193 -1.94 -10.71 10.11
CA ALA A 193 -2.21 -9.57 10.97
C ALA A 193 -1.56 -9.69 12.35
N TYR A 194 -1.59 -10.88 12.95
CA TYR A 194 -0.99 -11.15 14.26
C TYR A 194 0.55 -11.08 14.24
N ALA A 195 1.18 -11.46 13.13
CA ALA A 195 2.62 -11.47 13.00
C ALA A 195 3.22 -10.12 12.56
N ARG A 196 2.40 -9.18 12.09
CA ARG A 196 2.87 -7.91 11.53
C ARG A 196 3.44 -6.98 12.61
N PRO A 197 4.65 -6.43 12.43
CA PRO A 197 5.16 -5.36 13.28
C PRO A 197 4.37 -4.07 13.05
N LEU A 198 3.68 -3.58 14.10
CA LEU A 198 2.88 -2.36 14.06
C LEU A 198 3.45 -1.27 14.98
N PRO A 199 3.36 0.01 14.60
CA PRO A 199 3.56 1.13 15.53
C PRO A 199 2.58 1.06 16.71
N MET A 200 2.98 1.61 17.86
CA MET A 200 2.24 1.47 19.13
C MET A 200 0.76 1.85 19.06
N GLY A 201 0.40 2.94 18.37
CA GLY A 201 -1.00 3.37 18.24
C GLY A 201 -1.86 2.32 17.53
N LEU A 202 -1.37 1.84 16.38
CA LEU A 202 -2.04 0.83 15.56
C LEU A 202 -2.06 -0.54 16.21
N LEU A 203 -1.00 -0.88 16.96
CA LEU A 203 -0.91 -2.11 17.73
C LEU A 203 -2.06 -2.22 18.75
N VAL A 204 -2.32 -1.16 19.51
CA VAL A 204 -3.42 -1.13 20.49
C VAL A 204 -4.78 -1.29 19.80
N GLU A 205 -4.98 -0.63 18.67
CA GLU A 205 -6.22 -0.74 17.89
C GLU A 205 -6.40 -2.14 17.30
N ALA A 206 -5.34 -2.75 16.77
CA ALA A 206 -5.36 -4.12 16.26
C ALA A 206 -5.76 -5.11 17.36
N LEU A 207 -5.15 -4.98 18.54
CA LEU A 207 -5.42 -5.85 19.69
C LEU A 207 -6.88 -5.69 20.17
N ALA A 208 -7.40 -4.46 20.21
CA ALA A 208 -8.80 -4.23 20.53
C ALA A 208 -9.75 -4.89 19.50
N ALA A 209 -9.42 -4.82 18.20
CA ALA A 209 -10.18 -5.49 17.14
C ALA A 209 -10.12 -7.03 17.26
N PHE A 210 -9.04 -7.56 17.85
CA PHE A 210 -8.91 -8.98 18.18
C PHE A 210 -9.55 -9.38 19.52
N GLY A 211 -10.16 -8.43 20.24
CA GLY A 211 -10.81 -8.68 21.53
C GLY A 211 -9.91 -8.55 22.75
N TYR A 212 -8.69 -8.02 22.59
CA TYR A 212 -7.74 -7.79 23.68
C TYR A 212 -7.70 -6.31 24.09
N GLU A 213 -8.04 -6.02 25.35
CA GLU A 213 -7.92 -4.67 25.90
C GLU A 213 -6.54 -4.44 26.53
N VAL A 214 -5.71 -3.63 25.88
CA VAL A 214 -4.39 -3.24 26.39
C VAL A 214 -4.05 -1.80 26.01
N SER A 215 -3.50 -1.04 26.96
CA SER A 215 -3.09 0.34 26.70
C SER A 215 -1.63 0.43 26.24
N ALA A 216 -1.32 1.44 25.43
CA ALA A 216 0.07 1.75 25.02
C ALA A 216 1.01 1.90 26.24
N LYS A 217 0.52 2.52 27.33
CA LYS A 217 1.26 2.66 28.59
C LYS A 217 1.62 1.31 29.22
N ARG A 218 0.72 0.32 29.16
CA ARG A 218 0.97 -1.04 29.66
C ARG A 218 2.04 -1.74 28.83
N ILE A 219 1.98 -1.62 27.51
CA ILE A 219 2.99 -2.17 26.60
C ILE A 219 4.36 -1.52 26.83
N GLN A 220 4.39 -0.19 26.99
CA GLN A 220 5.61 0.54 27.33
C GLN A 220 6.22 0.06 28.66
N LYS A 221 5.38 -0.17 29.68
CA LYS A 221 5.82 -0.74 30.97
C LYS A 221 6.38 -2.16 30.82
N TRP A 222 5.84 -2.97 29.90
CA TRP A 222 6.40 -4.28 29.60
C TRP A 222 7.75 -4.18 28.89
N LYS A 223 7.92 -3.22 27.99
CA LYS A 223 9.21 -2.92 27.35
C LYS A 223 10.26 -2.54 28.39
N GLU A 224 9.94 -1.61 29.29
CA GLU A 224 10.83 -1.16 30.37
C GLU A 224 11.23 -2.31 31.31
N ARG A 225 10.34 -3.30 31.48
CA ARG A 225 10.57 -4.50 32.29
C ARG A 225 11.23 -5.65 31.51
N GLY A 226 11.60 -5.44 30.24
CA GLY A 226 12.19 -6.47 29.39
C GLY A 226 11.27 -7.66 29.07
N LYS A 227 9.95 -7.51 29.24
CA LYS A 227 8.97 -8.58 28.95
C LYS A 227 8.59 -8.69 27.48
N ILE A 228 8.70 -7.58 26.75
CA ILE A 228 8.49 -7.52 25.31
C ILE A 228 9.64 -6.72 24.70
N SER A 229 10.04 -7.09 23.49
CA SER A 229 11.03 -6.34 22.72
C SER A 229 10.41 -5.90 21.40
N PRO A 230 10.79 -4.72 20.89
CA PRO A 230 10.41 -4.34 19.54
C PRO A 230 11.09 -5.26 18.52
N VAL A 231 10.57 -5.28 17.30
CA VAL A 231 11.16 -6.06 16.22
C VAL A 231 12.52 -5.47 15.87
N PHE A 232 13.55 -6.33 15.74
CA PHE A 232 14.94 -5.90 15.56
C PHE A 232 15.12 -4.90 14.40
N THR A 233 14.45 -5.14 13.27
CA THR A 233 14.53 -4.26 12.08
C THR A 233 13.74 -2.96 12.23
N HIS A 234 12.84 -2.87 13.21
CA HIS A 234 11.98 -1.71 13.45
C HIS A 234 11.81 -1.48 14.97
N PRO A 235 12.74 -0.75 15.61
CA PRO A 235 12.81 -0.62 17.07
C PRO A 235 11.64 0.14 17.71
N ASP A 236 10.76 0.72 16.89
CA ASP A 236 9.52 1.41 17.24
C ASP A 236 8.26 0.54 17.07
N ARG A 237 8.39 -0.70 16.59
CA ARG A 237 7.26 -1.58 16.23
C ARG A 237 7.25 -2.87 17.03
N TYR A 238 6.05 -3.39 17.29
CA TYR A 238 5.83 -4.66 18.00
C TYR A 238 4.80 -5.49 17.25
N ARG A 239 4.82 -6.81 17.45
CA ARG A 239 3.83 -7.71 16.82
C ARG A 239 2.66 -7.94 17.77
N PRO A 240 1.40 -7.92 17.28
CA PRO A 240 0.25 -8.26 18.10
C PRO A 240 0.39 -9.61 18.79
N GLN A 241 0.91 -10.64 18.11
CA GLN A 241 1.12 -11.98 18.68
C GLN A 241 1.98 -11.98 19.95
N ASP A 242 3.01 -11.12 20.02
CA ASP A 242 3.93 -11.08 21.15
C ASP A 242 3.23 -10.44 22.38
N VAL A 243 2.36 -9.47 22.11
CA VAL A 243 1.52 -8.84 23.14
C VAL A 243 0.43 -9.80 23.63
N VAL A 244 -0.24 -10.51 22.73
CA VAL A 244 -1.25 -11.52 23.05
C VAL A 244 -0.64 -12.62 23.92
N ALA A 245 0.54 -13.13 23.55
CA ALA A 245 1.25 -14.12 24.36
C ALA A 245 1.46 -13.61 25.80
N LEU A 246 1.84 -12.34 25.99
CA LEU A 246 1.98 -11.78 27.34
C LEU A 246 0.66 -11.63 28.08
N LEU A 247 -0.43 -11.29 27.40
CA LEU A 247 -1.76 -11.17 28.01
C LEU A 247 -2.27 -12.54 28.49
N GLU A 248 -2.07 -13.58 27.69
CA GLU A 248 -2.50 -14.94 28.01
C GLU A 248 -1.67 -15.58 29.14
N HIS A 249 -0.39 -15.19 29.27
CA HIS A 249 0.51 -15.68 30.32
C HIS A 249 0.60 -14.77 31.55
N SER A 250 -0.09 -13.61 31.56
CA SER A 250 -0.16 -12.70 32.71
C SER A 250 -1.62 -12.30 32.97
N PRO A 251 -2.43 -13.15 33.64
CA PRO A 251 -3.78 -12.77 34.02
C PRO A 251 -3.76 -11.48 34.85
N ALA A 252 -4.74 -10.62 34.60
CA ALA A 252 -4.81 -9.27 35.16
C ALA A 252 -4.69 -9.29 36.70
N SER A 253 -3.62 -8.68 37.20
CA SER A 253 -3.45 -8.24 38.58
C SER A 253 -3.96 -6.82 38.75
#